data_AF-A0A6A2GFI5-F1
#
_entry.id   AF-A0A6A2GFI5-F1
#
_cell.length_a   1.000
_cell.length_b   1.000
_cell.length_c   1.000
_cell.angle_alpha   90.00
_cell.angle_beta   90.00
_cell.angle_gamma   90.00
#
_symmetry.space_group_name_H-M   'P 1'
#
loop_
_entity.id
_entity.type
_entity.pdbx_description
1 polymer ?
#
loop_
_entity_poly.entity_id
_entity_poly.type
_entity_poly.pdbx_seq_one_letter_code
_entity_poly.pdbx_strand_id
1 'polypeptide(L)' 'MRTATFSSPAPVMPAAWPATHRIRPVRKRIPGTVDGPKHIGYYLEPLRGIASKPDRRQILKDFFNETNV' A
#
# COMPACT_ATOMS: atom_id res chain seq x y z
N MET A 1 45.66 -18.45 -4.08
CA MET A 1 44.60 -17.57 -3.53
C MET A 1 44.73 -16.20 -4.20
N ARG A 2 43.67 -15.67 -4.82
CA ARG A 2 43.64 -14.30 -5.35
C ARG A 2 42.51 -13.54 -4.70
N THR A 3 42.82 -12.37 -4.15
CA THR A 3 41.83 -11.45 -3.58
C THR A 3 41.29 -10.59 -4.69
N ALA A 4 39.99 -10.69 -4.97
CA ALA A 4 39.30 -9.79 -5.89
C ALA A 4 38.63 -8.68 -5.08
N THR A 5 39.05 -7.43 -5.32
CA THR A 5 38.45 -6.26 -4.67
C THR A 5 37.17 -5.90 -5.42
N PHE A 6 36.03 -6.15 -4.81
CA PHE A 6 34.73 -5.76 -5.35
C PHE A 6 34.43 -4.31 -4.93
N SER A 7 34.46 -3.38 -5.88
CA SER A 7 33.99 -2.02 -5.66
C SER A 7 32.47 -2.03 -5.74
N SER A 8 31.78 -1.94 -4.60
CA SER A 8 30.33 -1.77 -4.59
C SER A 8 29.99 -0.41 -5.20
N PRO A 9 29.10 -0.33 -6.20
CA PRO A 9 28.58 0.97 -6.62
C PRO A 9 27.96 1.67 -5.42
N ALA A 10 28.25 2.97 -5.26
CA ALA A 10 27.63 3.80 -4.24
C ALA A 10 26.10 3.71 -4.40
N PRO A 11 25.33 3.68 -3.29
CA PRO A 11 23.89 3.58 -3.38
C PRO A 11 23.36 4.74 -4.23
N VAL A 12 22.70 4.40 -5.34
CA VAL A 12 21.88 5.35 -6.08
C VAL A 12 20.90 5.91 -5.04
N MET A 13 20.96 7.23 -4.83
CA MET A 13 20.08 7.95 -3.90
C MET A 13 18.67 7.34 -3.94
N PRO A 14 18.05 7.03 -2.78
CA PRO A 14 16.63 6.71 -2.80
C PRO A 14 15.92 7.90 -3.42
N ALA A 15 15.03 7.64 -4.38
CA ALA A 15 14.24 8.69 -5.02
C ALA A 15 13.72 9.64 -3.94
N ALA A 16 14.13 10.91 -4.01
CA ALA A 16 13.67 11.92 -3.07
C ALA A 16 12.16 12.05 -3.28
N TRP A 17 11.37 11.42 -2.42
CA TRP A 17 9.94 11.63 -2.36
C TRP A 17 9.70 13.13 -2.32
N PRO A 18 8.79 13.69 -3.14
CA PRO A 18 8.49 15.12 -3.05
C PRO A 18 8.15 15.38 -1.59
N ALA A 19 8.82 16.38 -1.00
CA ALA A 19 8.62 16.76 0.40
C ALA A 19 7.14 17.11 0.58
N THR A 20 6.36 16.10 0.93
CA THR A 20 4.93 16.21 1.11
C THR A 20 4.78 17.20 2.25
N HIS A 21 3.95 18.22 2.04
CA HIS A 21 3.73 19.31 3.00
C HIS A 21 3.81 18.77 4.40
N ARG A 22 4.74 19.29 5.21
CA ARG A 22 5.06 18.81 6.55
C ARG A 22 3.76 18.63 7.33
N ILE A 23 3.20 17.43 7.33
CA ILE A 23 1.91 17.13 7.94
C ILE A 23 2.20 17.22 9.42
N ARG A 24 1.91 18.37 10.02
CA ARG A 24 1.91 18.48 11.48
C ARG A 24 0.97 17.38 11.94
N PRO A 25 1.38 16.49 12.86
CA PRO A 25 0.44 15.52 13.40
C PRO A 25 -0.71 16.34 13.98
N VAL A 26 -1.89 16.21 13.38
CA VAL A 26 -3.12 16.76 13.92
C VAL A 26 -3.18 16.22 15.34
N ARG A 27 -3.00 17.14 16.29
CA ARG A 27 -3.13 17.01 17.75
C ARG A 27 -3.66 15.62 18.11
N LYS A 28 -2.81 14.76 18.72
CA LYS A 28 -3.09 13.34 19.08
C LYS A 28 -4.60 13.07 19.09
N ARG A 29 -5.13 12.48 18.01
CA ARG A 29 -6.57 12.21 17.89
C ARG A 29 -6.98 11.38 19.09
N ILE A 30 -7.98 11.85 19.82
CA ILE A 30 -8.49 11.19 21.03
C ILE A 30 -8.92 9.77 20.63
N PRO A 31 -8.44 8.72 21.33
CA PRO A 31 -8.88 7.35 21.08
C PRO A 31 -10.41 7.28 21.15
N GLY A 32 -11.06 6.81 20.08
CA GLY A 32 -12.52 6.69 20.02
C GLY A 32 -13.26 7.81 19.28
N THR A 33 -12.56 8.75 18.63
CA THR A 33 -13.17 9.64 17.64
C THR A 33 -13.51 8.89 16.34
N VAL A 34 -14.58 9.30 15.64
CA VAL A 34 -15.06 8.67 14.39
C VAL A 34 -13.96 8.60 13.32
N ASP A 35 -13.05 9.58 13.31
CA ASP A 35 -11.88 9.68 12.43
C ASP A 35 -10.59 9.09 13.01
N GLY A 36 -10.68 8.24 14.04
CA GLY A 36 -9.54 7.48 14.54
C GLY A 36 -9.03 6.47 13.50
N PRO A 37 -7.73 6.12 13.52
CA PRO A 37 -7.23 5.03 12.70
C PRO A 37 -7.96 3.74 13.07
N LYS A 38 -8.62 3.11 12.08
CA LYS A 38 -9.34 1.85 12.27
C LYS A 38 -8.43 0.68 11.88
N HIS A 39 -8.69 -0.48 12.49
CA HIS A 39 -8.01 -1.71 12.11
C HIS A 39 -8.28 -2.00 10.63
N ILE A 40 -7.32 -2.59 9.91
CA ILE A 40 -7.44 -2.85 8.47
C ILE A 40 -8.71 -3.64 8.11
N GLY A 41 -9.13 -4.56 8.99
CA GLY A 41 -10.37 -5.34 8.83
C GLY A 41 -11.63 -4.49 8.66
N TYR A 42 -11.72 -3.32 9.30
CA TYR A 42 -12.87 -2.42 9.16
C TYR A 42 -13.10 -2.00 7.71
N TYR A 43 -12.02 -1.73 6.98
CA TYR A 43 -12.10 -1.33 5.57
C TYR A 43 -12.30 -2.53 4.63
N LEU A 44 -11.90 -3.73 5.06
CA LEU A 44 -12.00 -4.95 4.28
C LEU A 44 -13.32 -5.69 4.48
N GLU A 45 -14.04 -5.43 5.58
CA GLU A 45 -15.30 -6.08 5.91
C GLU A 45 -16.35 -5.99 4.77
N PRO A 46 -16.53 -4.84 4.09
CA PRO A 46 -17.45 -4.76 2.94
C PRO A 46 -17.02 -5.55 1.71
N LEU A 47 -15.74 -5.92 1.62
CA LEU A 47 -15.19 -6.73 0.54
C LEU A 47 -15.41 -8.22 0.78
N ARG A 48 -15.86 -8.61 1.98
CA ARG A 48 -16.16 -10.00 2.29
C ARG A 48 -17.30 -10.49 1.40
N GLY A 49 -17.04 -11.55 0.63
CA GLY A 49 -18.02 -12.08 -0.32
C GLY A 49 -18.29 -11.15 -1.52
N ILE A 50 -17.38 -10.23 -1.85
CA ILE A 50 -17.55 -9.31 -3.00
C ILE A 50 -17.82 -10.04 -4.32
N ALA A 51 -17.29 -11.25 -4.49
CA ALA A 51 -17.51 -12.08 -5.67
C ALA A 51 -18.94 -12.68 -5.77
N SER A 52 -19.73 -12.64 -4.69
CA SER A 52 -21.14 -13.06 -4.71
C SER A 52 -22.04 -12.06 -5.44
N LYS A 53 -21.56 -10.83 -5.66
CA LYS A 53 -22.28 -9.79 -6.40
C LYS A 53 -21.94 -9.91 -7.90
N PRO A 54 -22.92 -10.09 -8.80
CA PRO A 54 -22.65 -10.36 -10.21
C PRO A 54 -21.95 -9.20 -10.93
N ASP A 55 -22.31 -7.97 -10.59
CA ASP A 55 -21.68 -6.72 -11.05
C ASP A 55 -20.20 -6.64 -10.67
N ARG A 56 -19.84 -7.01 -9.43
CA ARG A 56 -18.45 -6.99 -8.96
C ARG A 56 -17.65 -8.19 -9.44
N ARG A 57 -18.29 -9.34 -9.64
CA ARG A 57 -17.65 -10.57 -10.10
C ARG A 57 -17.03 -10.41 -11.48
N GLN A 58 -17.69 -9.70 -12.39
CA GLN A 58 -17.16 -9.48 -13.75
C GLN A 58 -15.90 -8.60 -13.70
N ILE A 59 -15.95 -7.48 -12.98
CA ILE A 59 -14.80 -6.58 -12.79
C ILE A 59 -13.60 -7.32 -12.20
N LEU A 60 -13.83 -8.19 -11.20
CA LEU A 60 -12.76 -8.99 -10.60
C LEU A 60 -12.16 -9.98 -11.60
N LYS A 61 -12.99 -10.64 -12.41
CA LYS A 61 -12.50 -11.53 -13.47
C LYS A 61 -11.63 -10.76 -14.46
N ASP A 62 -12.11 -9.62 -14.94
CA ASP A 62 -11.39 -8.82 -15.94
C ASP A 62 -10.04 -8.38 -15.38
N PHE A 63 -9.99 -7.87 -14.15
CA PHE A 63 -8.75 -7.48 -13.46
C PHE A 63 -7.74 -8.64 -13.31
N PHE A 64 -8.20 -9.83 -12.92
CA PHE A 64 -7.31 -11.00 -12.76
C PHE A 64 -6.95 -11.66 -14.10
N ASN A 65 -7.77 -11.52 -15.14
CA ASN A 65 -7.47 -12.07 -16.46
C ASN A 65 -6.50 -11.16 -17.23
N GLU A 66 -6.60 -9.84 -17.10
CA GLU A 66 -5.66 -8.86 -17.70
C GLU A 66 -4.24 -8.96 -17.13
N THR A 67 -4.09 -9.51 -15.92
CA THR A 67 -2.79 -9.68 -15.26
C THR A 67 -2.06 -10.97 -15.63
N ASN A 68 -2.63 -11.80 -16.51
CA ASN A 68 -2.02 -13.03 -17.05
C ASN A 68 -1.33 -12.82 -18.42
N VAL A 69 -0.84 -11.61 -18.70
CA VAL A 69 -0.06 -11.26 -19.91
C VAL A 69 1.39 -10.97 -19.55
#